data_AF-A0A7S4E7H2-F1
#
_entry.id   AF-A0A7S4E7H2-F1
#
_cell.length_a   1.000
_cell.length_b   1.000
_cell.length_c   1.000
_cell.angle_alpha   90.00
_cell.angle_beta   90.00
_cell.angle_gamma   90.00
#
_symmetry.space_group_name_H-M   'P 1'
#
loop_
_entity.id
_entity.type
_entity.pdbx_description
1 polymer ?
#
loop_
_entity_poly.entity_id
_entity_poly.type
_entity_poly.pdbx_seq_one_letter_code
_entity_poly.pdbx_strand_id
1 'polypeptide(L)'
;ALGWACWKTYLGRLEADELRIGALSLLGNGLSDAGHNEDALPVREAELAMRRRLGASEENILVVQSNLAITYGELGDLERALSMEQEVYSGRLKLNGEDHEETLIAASNYATSLVRLQRFGEAKSLLRKIMPV
;
A
#
# COMPACT_ATOMS: atom_id res chain seq x y z
N ALA A 1 8.18 40.24 10.69
CA ALA A 1 9.43 39.70 10.10
C ALA A 1 9.64 38.20 10.33
N LEU A 2 9.06 37.56 11.37
CA LEU A 2 9.27 36.13 11.66
C LEU A 2 8.59 35.15 10.68
N GLY A 3 7.56 35.58 9.94
CA GLY A 3 6.78 34.69 9.06
C GLY A 3 7.56 34.11 7.88
N TRP A 4 8.42 34.91 7.23
CA TRP A 4 9.16 34.46 6.04
C TRP A 4 10.26 33.43 6.36
N ALA A 5 10.99 33.63 7.46
CA ALA A 5 12.02 32.68 7.90
C ALA A 5 11.41 31.35 8.38
N CYS A 6 10.30 31.41 9.13
CA CYS A 6 9.55 30.22 9.52
C CYS A 6 8.95 29.49 8.30
N TRP A 7 8.43 30.24 7.32
CA TRP A 7 7.88 29.65 6.10
C TRP A 7 8.95 28.99 5.24
N LYS A 8 10.12 29.63 5.06
CA LYS A 8 11.23 29.06 4.30
C LYS A 8 11.81 27.79 4.94
N THR A 9 11.91 27.77 6.27
CA THR A 9 12.36 26.57 7.00
C THR A 9 11.31 25.45 6.98
N TYR A 10 10.02 25.80 7.05
CA TYR A 10 8.93 24.84 6.86
C TYR A 10 8.94 24.24 5.45
N LEU A 11 9.06 25.06 4.42
CA LEU A 11 9.10 24.61 3.02
C LEU A 11 10.29 23.68 2.77
N GLY A 12 11.48 24.03 3.26
CA GLY A 12 12.66 23.17 3.12
C GLY A 12 12.53 21.83 3.86
N ARG A 13 11.81 21.77 4.98
CA ARG A 13 11.49 20.49 5.66
C ARG A 13 10.50 19.67 4.85
N LEU A 14 9.49 20.30 4.27
CA LEU A 14 8.49 19.64 3.43
C LEU A 14 9.14 19.01 2.20
N GLU A 15 10.00 19.75 1.50
CA GLU A 15 10.75 19.26 0.33
C GLU A 15 11.66 18.07 0.70
N ALA A 16 12.37 18.16 1.83
CA ALA A 16 13.20 17.06 2.33
C ALA A 16 12.36 15.82 2.69
N ASP A 17 11.16 16.03 3.23
CA ASP A 17 10.24 14.96 3.62
C ASP A 17 9.65 14.25 2.38
N GLU A 18 9.30 15.00 1.32
CA GLU A 18 8.85 14.41 0.04
C GLU A 18 9.96 13.58 -0.64
N LEU A 19 11.19 14.11 -0.68
CA LEU A 19 12.35 13.36 -1.20
C LEU A 19 12.59 12.07 -0.41
N ARG A 20 12.42 12.13 0.91
CA ARG A 20 12.56 10.96 1.79
C ARG A 20 11.51 9.90 1.48
N ILE A 21 10.25 10.28 1.23
CA ILE A 21 9.21 9.33 0.80
C ILE A 21 9.61 8.66 -0.51
N GLY A 22 10.07 9.42 -1.51
CA GLY A 22 10.54 8.87 -2.77
C GLY A 22 11.67 7.85 -2.59
N ALA A 23 12.64 8.16 -1.72
CA ALA A 23 13.74 7.25 -1.39
C ALA A 23 13.28 5.97 -0.68
N LEU A 24 12.33 6.07 0.27
CA LEU A 24 11.74 4.92 0.94
C LEU A 24 11.01 4.01 -0.04
N SER A 25 10.25 4.59 -0.98
CA SER A 25 9.53 3.84 -2.00
C SER A 25 10.47 3.05 -2.91
N LEU A 26 11.52 3.71 -3.43
CA LEU A 26 12.55 3.08 -4.25
C LEU A 26 13.27 1.95 -3.49
N LEU A 27 13.67 2.20 -2.25
CA LEU A 27 14.36 1.22 -1.42
C LEU A 27 13.46 0.01 -1.11
N GLY A 28 12.21 0.26 -0.71
CA GLY A 28 11.25 -0.80 -0.37
C GLY A 28 10.95 -1.71 -1.57
N ASN A 29 10.78 -1.12 -2.76
CA ASN A 29 10.59 -1.89 -4.00
C ASN A 29 11.84 -2.70 -4.34
N GLY A 30 13.02 -2.06 -4.37
CA GLY A 30 14.26 -2.77 -4.69
C GLY A 30 14.59 -3.92 -3.74
N LEU A 31 14.34 -3.75 -2.43
CA LEU A 31 14.50 -4.84 -1.45
C LEU A 31 13.55 -6.00 -1.73
N SER A 32 12.31 -5.71 -2.12
CA SER A 32 11.32 -6.76 -2.39
C SER A 32 11.59 -7.51 -3.68
N ASP A 33 11.98 -6.79 -4.73
CA ASP A 33 12.39 -7.38 -6.00
C ASP A 33 13.61 -8.30 -5.83
N ALA A 34 14.49 -7.98 -4.87
CA ALA A 34 15.60 -8.82 -4.48
C ALA A 34 15.20 -9.99 -3.56
N GLY A 35 13.96 -10.04 -3.07
CA GLY A 35 13.47 -11.05 -2.12
C GLY A 35 13.81 -10.77 -0.65
N HIS A 36 14.38 -9.61 -0.33
CA HIS A 36 14.74 -9.18 1.02
C HIS A 36 13.53 -8.58 1.75
N ASN A 37 12.47 -9.37 1.91
CA ASN A 37 11.21 -8.89 2.47
C ASN A 37 11.30 -8.48 3.95
N GLU A 38 12.21 -9.10 4.72
CA GLU A 38 12.47 -8.72 6.12
C GLU A 38 13.02 -7.28 6.22
N ASP A 39 13.89 -6.89 5.29
CA ASP A 39 14.44 -5.53 5.23
C ASP A 39 13.43 -4.54 4.62
N ALA A 40 12.60 -4.98 3.67
CA ALA A 40 11.59 -4.14 3.02
C ALA A 40 10.45 -3.72 3.97
N LEU A 41 10.09 -4.59 4.92
CA LEU A 41 9.00 -4.36 5.87
C LEU A 41 9.13 -3.04 6.65
N PRO A 42 10.20 -2.79 7.42
CA PRO A 42 10.32 -1.55 8.19
C PRO A 42 10.41 -0.31 7.28
N VAL A 43 10.92 -0.45 6.05
CA VAL A 43 10.97 0.65 5.07
C VAL A 43 9.56 1.04 4.63
N ARG A 44 8.69 0.07 4.33
CA ARG A 44 7.29 0.30 3.95
C ARG A 44 6.43 0.82 5.09
N GLU A 45 6.63 0.32 6.31
CA GLU A 45 5.95 0.84 7.50
C GLU A 45 6.32 2.32 7.74
N ALA A 46 7.61 2.66 7.60
CA ALA A 46 8.07 4.04 7.69
C ALA A 46 7.49 4.93 6.57
N GLU A 47 7.45 4.43 5.33
CA GLU A 47 6.84 5.15 4.20
C GLU A 47 5.36 5.46 4.46
N LEU A 48 4.59 4.46 4.90
CA LEU A 48 3.17 4.62 5.19
C LEU A 48 2.92 5.63 6.31
N ALA A 49 3.68 5.53 7.41
CA ALA A 49 3.59 6.47 8.52
C ALA A 49 3.90 7.91 8.07
N MET A 50 4.92 8.06 7.21
CA MET A 50 5.34 9.36 6.72
C MET A 50 4.31 9.96 5.75
N ARG A 51 3.76 9.18 4.81
CA ARG A 51 2.68 9.63 3.91
C ARG A 51 1.44 10.06 4.69
N ARG A 52 1.05 9.34 5.75
CA ARG A 52 -0.07 9.74 6.63
C ARG A 52 0.22 11.06 7.34
N ARG A 53 1.43 11.22 7.89
CA ARG A 53 1.85 12.45 8.59
C ARG A 53 1.84 13.68 7.67
N LEU A 54 2.22 13.52 6.41
CA LEU A 54 2.24 14.60 5.43
C LEU A 54 0.89 14.83 4.72
N GLY A 55 -0.14 14.04 5.04
CA GLY A 55 -1.46 14.18 4.42
C GLY A 55 -1.47 13.81 2.94
N ALA A 56 -0.72 12.78 2.54
CA ALA A 56 -0.73 12.27 1.16
C ALA A 56 -2.15 11.85 0.73
N SER A 57 -2.40 11.88 -0.58
CA SER A 57 -3.68 11.43 -1.14
C SER A 57 -4.00 9.98 -0.75
N GLU A 58 -5.31 9.67 -0.66
CA GLU A 58 -5.80 8.32 -0.37
C GLU A 58 -5.23 7.30 -1.37
N GLU A 59 -5.13 7.66 -2.65
CA GLU A 59 -4.46 6.85 -3.67
C GLU A 59 -3.03 6.47 -3.30
N ASN A 60 -2.20 7.44 -2.90
CA ASN A 60 -0.82 7.19 -2.53
C ASN A 60 -0.70 6.32 -1.27
N ILE A 61 -1.66 6.43 -0.35
CA ILE A 61 -1.73 5.58 0.83
C ILE A 61 -2.06 4.14 0.44
N LEU A 62 -3.04 3.94 -0.46
CA LEU A 62 -3.44 2.62 -0.93
C LEU A 62 -2.31 1.88 -1.65
N VAL A 63 -1.48 2.59 -2.44
CA VAL A 63 -0.29 1.99 -3.09
C VAL A 63 0.67 1.40 -2.05
N VAL A 64 1.03 2.17 -1.02
CA VAL A 64 1.98 1.69 0.00
C VAL A 64 1.36 0.59 0.86
N GLN A 65 0.07 0.68 1.18
CA GLN A 65 -0.64 -0.40 1.88
C GLN A 65 -0.65 -1.70 1.07
N SER A 66 -0.88 -1.64 -0.25
CA SER A 66 -0.83 -2.82 -1.11
C SER A 66 0.54 -3.50 -1.06
N ASN A 67 1.61 -2.71 -1.18
CA ASN A 67 2.97 -3.22 -1.13
C ASN A 67 3.34 -3.77 0.26
N LEU A 68 2.89 -3.12 1.33
CA LEU A 68 3.09 -3.58 2.70
C LEU A 68 2.35 -4.90 2.96
N ALA A 69 1.12 -5.05 2.44
CA ALA A 69 0.37 -6.29 2.53
C ALA A 69 1.06 -7.45 1.81
N ILE A 70 1.57 -7.22 0.59
CA ILE A 70 2.39 -8.19 -0.13
C ILE A 70 3.59 -8.62 0.72
N THR A 71 4.28 -7.66 1.34
CA THR A 71 5.43 -7.94 2.23
C THR A 71 5.05 -8.86 3.39
N TYR A 72 3.94 -8.58 4.07
CA TYR A 72 3.44 -9.45 5.14
C TYR A 72 3.15 -10.85 4.62
N GLY A 73 2.54 -10.95 3.44
CA GLY A 73 2.26 -12.22 2.78
C GLY A 73 3.52 -13.02 2.47
N GLU A 74 4.55 -12.38 1.92
CA GLU A 74 5.84 -13.03 1.64
C GLU A 74 6.57 -13.48 2.91
N LEU A 75 6.39 -12.76 4.02
CA LEU A 75 6.90 -13.15 5.35
C LEU A 75 6.02 -14.18 6.07
N GLY A 76 4.90 -14.59 5.48
CA GLY A 76 3.99 -15.59 6.03
C GLY A 76 2.96 -15.05 7.02
N ASP A 77 2.90 -13.75 7.29
CA ASP A 77 1.84 -13.12 8.10
C ASP A 77 0.60 -12.87 7.25
N LEU A 78 -0.05 -13.97 6.86
CA LEU A 78 -1.17 -13.97 5.92
C LEU A 78 -2.40 -13.22 6.46
N GLU A 79 -2.63 -13.22 7.76
CA GLU A 79 -3.80 -12.54 8.35
C GLU A 79 -3.65 -11.02 8.31
N ARG A 80 -2.44 -10.48 8.57
CA ARG A 80 -2.18 -9.04 8.38
C ARG A 80 -2.24 -8.65 6.92
N ALA A 81 -1.65 -9.46 6.04
CA ALA A 81 -1.74 -9.24 4.60
C ALA A 81 -3.20 -9.16 4.15
N LEU A 82 -4.02 -10.14 4.55
CA LEU A 82 -5.43 -10.23 4.21
C LEU A 82 -6.22 -9.01 4.68
N SER A 83 -6.07 -8.61 5.94
CA SER A 83 -6.76 -7.44 6.50
C SER A 83 -6.42 -6.17 5.72
N MET A 84 -5.15 -5.99 5.36
CA MET A 84 -4.69 -4.82 4.64
C MET A 84 -5.13 -4.83 3.17
N GLU A 85 -5.11 -5.99 2.50
CA GLU A 85 -5.63 -6.16 1.14
C GLU A 85 -7.13 -5.89 1.06
N GLN A 86 -7.91 -6.27 2.08
CA GLN A 86 -9.34 -5.94 2.16
C GLN A 86 -9.58 -4.43 2.24
N GLU A 87 -8.78 -3.71 3.05
CA GLU A 87 -8.81 -2.25 3.11
C GLU A 87 -8.44 -1.64 1.75
N VAL A 88 -7.37 -2.12 1.13
CA VAL A 88 -6.90 -1.63 -0.18
C VAL A 88 -7.96 -1.84 -1.25
N TYR A 89 -8.55 -3.03 -1.34
CA TYR A 89 -9.62 -3.32 -2.29
C TYR A 89 -10.84 -2.43 -2.07
N SER A 90 -11.27 -2.26 -0.81
CA SER A 90 -12.41 -1.40 -0.49
C SER A 90 -12.15 0.07 -0.85
N GLY A 91 -10.93 0.55 -0.61
CA GLY A 91 -10.49 1.90 -0.98
C GLY A 91 -10.43 2.10 -2.50
N ARG A 92 -9.80 1.17 -3.23
CA ARG A 92 -9.71 1.21 -4.70
C ARG A 92 -11.09 1.13 -5.35
N LEU A 93 -11.96 0.26 -4.84
CA LEU A 93 -13.34 0.15 -5.29
C LEU A 93 -14.11 1.47 -5.15
N LYS A 94 -13.95 2.16 -4.02
CA LYS A 94 -14.59 3.46 -3.78
C LYS A 94 -14.00 4.57 -4.64
N LEU A 95 -12.68 4.58 -4.82
CA LEU A 95 -11.96 5.64 -5.53
C LEU A 95 -12.10 5.51 -7.06
N ASN A 96 -12.00 4.29 -7.59
CA ASN A 96 -11.82 4.03 -9.01
C ASN A 96 -12.99 3.24 -9.65
N GLY A 97 -13.85 2.59 -8.85
CA GLY A 97 -14.92 1.72 -9.35
C GLY A 97 -14.47 0.27 -9.60
N GLU A 98 -15.41 -0.59 -9.98
CA GLU A 98 -15.22 -2.05 -10.10
C GLU A 98 -14.34 -2.46 -11.29
N ASP A 99 -14.47 -1.78 -12.44
CA ASP A 99 -13.80 -2.17 -13.70
C ASP A 99 -12.37 -1.60 -13.84
N HIS A 100 -11.92 -0.79 -12.87
CA HIS A 100 -10.61 -0.17 -12.95
C HIS A 100 -9.49 -1.17 -12.67
N GLU A 101 -8.42 -1.12 -13.45
CA GLU A 101 -7.25 -2.03 -13.35
C GLU A 101 -6.72 -2.16 -11.92
N GLU A 102 -6.43 -1.03 -11.25
CA GLU A 102 -6.02 -1.03 -9.83
C GLU A 102 -6.99 -1.71 -8.86
N THR A 103 -8.31 -1.64 -9.10
CA THR A 103 -9.31 -2.34 -8.28
C THR A 103 -9.24 -3.84 -8.52
N LEU A 104 -9.09 -4.26 -9.78
CA LEU A 104 -8.94 -5.66 -10.15
C LEU A 104 -7.64 -6.27 -9.60
N ILE A 105 -6.54 -5.51 -9.62
CA ILE A 105 -5.27 -5.90 -9.01
C ILE A 105 -5.43 -6.09 -7.49
N ALA A 106 -6.03 -5.10 -6.81
CA ALA A 106 -6.26 -5.18 -5.37
C ALA A 106 -7.15 -6.38 -4.99
N ALA A 107 -8.19 -6.64 -5.77
CA ALA A 107 -9.06 -7.80 -5.57
C ALA A 107 -8.34 -9.14 -5.83
N SER A 108 -7.42 -9.18 -6.80
CA SER A 108 -6.61 -10.37 -7.09
C SER A 108 -5.61 -10.69 -5.97
N ASN A 109 -4.98 -9.66 -5.39
CA ASN A 109 -4.11 -9.82 -4.23
C ASN A 109 -4.92 -10.36 -3.04
N TYR A 110 -6.07 -9.74 -2.75
CA TYR A 110 -6.97 -10.16 -1.68
C TYR A 110 -7.45 -11.62 -1.87
N ALA A 111 -7.83 -12.00 -3.09
CA ALA A 111 -8.20 -13.38 -3.42
C ALA A 111 -7.03 -14.37 -3.21
N THR A 112 -5.82 -13.95 -3.54
CA THR A 112 -4.61 -14.77 -3.38
C THR A 112 -4.35 -15.07 -1.90
N SER A 113 -4.42 -14.08 -1.01
CA SER A 113 -4.26 -14.31 0.43
C SER A 113 -5.39 -15.18 1.01
N LEU A 114 -6.64 -15.00 0.56
CA LEU A 114 -7.75 -15.90 0.92
C LEU A 114 -7.45 -17.36 0.54
N VAL A 115 -6.92 -17.60 -0.66
CA VAL A 115 -6.51 -18.94 -1.12
C VAL A 115 -5.39 -19.51 -0.27
N ARG A 116 -4.37 -18.71 0.08
CA ARG A 116 -3.25 -19.13 0.94
C ARG A 116 -3.73 -19.50 2.35
N LEU A 117 -4.78 -18.85 2.83
CA LEU A 117 -5.48 -19.16 4.09
C LEU A 117 -6.55 -20.27 3.96
N GLN A 118 -6.67 -20.93 2.81
CA GLN A 118 -7.67 -21.96 2.50
C GLN A 118 -9.13 -21.47 2.59
N ARG A 119 -9.37 -20.16 2.52
CA ARG A 119 -10.70 -19.52 2.50
C ARG A 119 -11.28 -19.46 1.09
N PHE A 120 -11.34 -20.61 0.42
CA PHE A 120 -11.68 -20.72 -1.01
C PHE A 120 -13.07 -20.18 -1.38
N GLY A 121 -14.04 -20.32 -0.47
CA GLY A 121 -15.41 -19.83 -0.71
C GLY A 121 -15.48 -18.31 -0.86
N GLU A 122 -14.71 -17.59 -0.03
CA GLU A 122 -14.62 -16.14 -0.08
C GLU A 122 -13.86 -15.67 -1.31
N ALA A 123 -12.72 -16.32 -1.62
CA ALA A 123 -11.95 -16.03 -2.84
C ALA A 123 -12.82 -16.18 -4.10
N LYS A 124 -13.57 -17.29 -4.21
CA LYS A 124 -14.50 -17.52 -5.31
C LYS A 124 -15.58 -16.45 -5.40
N SER A 125 -16.13 -16.03 -4.26
CA SER A 125 -17.19 -15.02 -4.21
C SER A 125 -16.67 -13.65 -4.67
N LEU A 126 -15.47 -13.28 -4.25
CA LEU A 126 -14.79 -12.06 -4.67
C LEU A 126 -14.48 -12.08 -6.18
N LEU A 127 -13.87 -13.14 -6.70
CA LEU A 127 -13.50 -13.24 -8.11
C LEU A 127 -14.74 -13.20 -9.03
N ARG A 128 -15.85 -13.83 -8.63
CA ARG A 128 -17.12 -13.74 -9.38
C ARG A 128 -17.71 -12.34 -9.42
N LYS A 129 -17.44 -11.51 -8.40
CA LYS A 129 -17.94 -10.14 -8.36
C LYS A 129 -17.18 -9.25 -9.35
N ILE A 130 -15.86 -9.41 -9.43
CA ILE A 130 -14.98 -8.53 -10.23
C ILE A 130 -14.82 -8.97 -11.70
N MET A 131 -15.15 -10.21 -12.04
CA MET A 131 -15.15 -10.72 -13.41
C MET A 131 -16.59 -11.02 -13.87
N PRO A 132 -17.39 -10.01 -14.25
CA PRO A 132 -18.67 -10.28 -14.88
C PRO A 132 -18.42 -11.01 -16.22
N VAL A 133 -19.06 -12.17 -16.34
CA VAL A 133 -18.99 -13.08 -17.50
C VAL A 133 -19.56 -12.42 -18.75
#